data_AF-A0A2P6S2V7-F1
#
_entry.id   AF-A0A2P6S2V7-F1
#
_cell.length_a   1.000
_cell.length_b   1.000
_cell.length_c   1.000
_cell.angle_alpha   90.00
_cell.angle_beta   90.00
_cell.angle_gamma   90.00
#
_symmetry.space_group_name_H-M   'P 1'
#
loop_
_entity.id
_entity.type
_entity.pdbx_description
1 polymer ?
#
loop_
_entity_poly.entity_id
_entity_poly.type
_entity_poly.pdbx_seq_one_letter_code
_entity_poly.pdbx_strand_id
1 'polypeptide(L)' 'MHAVGLAKRTPTLVCNSVYGAAEGDTCGSVAQMFNLSLKSFLSINPNINCRSFFVGQWLCIDGATK' A
#
# COMPACT_ATOMS: atom_id res chain seq x y z
N MET A 1 19.68 -38.36 4.69
CA MET A 1 19.98 -37.09 5.38
C MET A 1 19.12 -36.03 4.71
N HIS A 2 18.04 -35.59 5.37
CA HIS A 2 17.06 -34.66 4.79
C HIS A 2 17.55 -33.22 4.96
N ALA A 3 17.82 -32.53 3.85
CA ALA A 3 17.99 -31.07 3.85
C ALA A 3 16.71 -30.45 3.29
N VAL A 4 15.88 -29.91 4.19
CA VAL A 4 14.66 -29.17 3.87
C VAL A 4 15.06 -27.82 3.26
N GLY A 5 14.65 -27.55 2.02
CA GLY A 5 14.82 -26.26 1.37
C GLY A 5 13.99 -25.19 2.09
N LEU A 6 14.67 -24.20 2.68
CA LEU A 6 14.03 -23.04 3.30
C LEU A 6 13.59 -22.06 2.21
N ALA A 7 12.35 -22.19 1.75
CA ALA A 7 11.69 -21.14 0.98
C ALA A 7 11.58 -19.89 1.88
N LYS A 8 12.34 -18.83 1.58
CA LYS A 8 12.14 -17.52 2.21
C LYS A 8 10.75 -17.02 1.83
N ARG A 9 9.82 -16.93 2.80
CA ARG A 9 8.50 -16.33 2.57
C ARG A 9 8.73 -14.87 2.18
N THR A 10 8.47 -14.53 0.92
CA THR A 10 8.42 -13.12 0.51
C THR A 10 7.12 -12.57 1.06
N PRO A 11 7.15 -11.53 1.91
CA PRO A 11 5.95 -10.94 2.45
C PRO A 11 5.05 -10.51 1.29
N THR A 12 3.86 -11.09 1.23
CA THR A 12 2.90 -10.78 0.16
C THR A 12 2.01 -9.66 0.65
N LEU A 13 2.01 -8.54 -0.05
CA LEU A 13 1.10 -7.44 0.23
C LEU A 13 -0.32 -7.86 -0.16
N VAL A 14 -1.23 -7.86 0.81
CA VAL A 14 -2.66 -8.05 0.58
C VAL A 14 -3.36 -6.72 0.77
N CYS A 15 -4.11 -6.30 -0.25
CA CYS A 15 -4.99 -5.16 -0.17
C CYS A 15 -6.45 -5.61 -0.02
N ASN A 16 -7.09 -5.25 1.09
CA ASN A 16 -8.47 -5.60 1.40
C ASN A 16 -9.46 -4.58 0.85
N SER A 17 -9.07 -3.29 0.81
CA SER A 17 -9.90 -2.20 0.29
C SER A 17 -9.08 -1.18 -0.51
N VAL A 18 -9.66 -0.69 -1.59
CA VAL A 18 -9.04 0.28 -2.50
C VAL A 18 -9.85 1.57 -2.58
N TYR A 19 -9.15 2.67 -2.78
CA TYR A 19 -9.70 3.99 -3.07
C TYR A 19 -9.12 4.49 -4.40
N GLY A 20 -9.97 5.07 -5.24
CA GLY A 20 -9.55 5.75 -6.46
C GLY A 20 -9.29 7.23 -6.15
N ALA A 21 -8.06 7.68 -6.35
CA ALA A 21 -7.65 9.06 -6.10
C ALA A 21 -8.58 10.07 -6.80
N ALA A 22 -9.00 11.10 -6.08
CA ALA A 22 -9.81 12.20 -6.61
C ALA A 22 -8.95 13.43 -6.93
N GLU A 23 -9.58 14.43 -7.57
CA GLU A 23 -8.94 15.72 -7.80
C GLU A 23 -8.59 16.40 -6.47
N GLY A 24 -7.36 16.92 -6.37
CA GLY A 24 -6.84 17.57 -5.16
C GLY A 24 -6.25 16.61 -4.12
N ASP A 25 -6.32 15.30 -4.34
CA ASP A 25 -5.71 14.34 -3.42
C ASP A 25 -4.17 14.37 -3.46
N THR A 26 -3.61 14.06 -2.30
CA THR A 26 -2.20 13.79 -2.08
C THR A 26 -2.09 12.50 -1.25
N CYS A 27 -0.91 11.88 -1.21
CA CYS A 27 -0.68 10.75 -0.30
C CYS A 27 -1.02 11.10 1.16
N GLY A 28 -0.77 12.35 1.59
CA GLY A 28 -1.05 12.80 2.94
C GLY A 28 -2.55 12.94 3.21
N SER A 29 -3.30 13.57 2.29
CA SER A 29 -4.74 13.75 2.45
C SER A 29 -5.48 12.42 2.44
N VAL A 30 -5.12 11.50 1.53
CA VAL A 30 -5.72 10.17 1.48
C VAL A 30 -5.37 9.36 2.72
N ALA A 31 -4.11 9.35 3.16
CA ALA A 31 -3.73 8.67 4.39
C ALA A 31 -4.54 9.18 5.59
N GLN A 32 -4.65 10.50 5.74
CA GLN A 32 -5.44 11.11 6.82
C GLN A 32 -6.94 10.78 6.70
N MET A 33 -7.51 10.80 5.49
CA MET A 33 -8.91 10.47 5.23
C MET A 33 -9.28 9.07 5.75
N PHE A 34 -8.36 8.12 5.66
CA PHE A 34 -8.54 6.73 6.11
C PHE A 34 -7.87 6.42 7.46
N ASN A 35 -7.55 7.45 8.25
CA ASN A 35 -6.90 7.31 9.57
C ASN A 35 -5.58 6.52 9.55
N LEU A 36 -4.83 6.60 8.45
CA LEU A 36 -3.51 6.02 8.30
C LEU A 36 -2.42 7.07 8.54
N SER A 37 -1.31 6.64 9.15
CA SER A 37 -0.07 7.42 9.03
C SER A 37 0.44 7.36 7.58
N LEU A 38 1.12 8.40 7.11
CA LEU A 38 1.74 8.38 5.77
C LEU A 38 2.69 7.18 5.61
N LYS A 39 3.41 6.81 6.68
CA LYS A 39 4.29 5.63 6.69
C LYS A 39 3.52 4.33 6.47
N SER A 40 2.40 4.16 7.18
CA SER A 40 1.54 2.98 7.03
C SER A 40 0.92 2.91 5.64
N PHE A 41 0.39 4.03 5.14
CA PHE A 41 -0.14 4.14 3.79
C PHE A 41 0.89 3.74 2.72
N LEU A 42 2.12 4.26 2.81
CA LEU A 42 3.19 3.90 1.87
C LEU A 42 3.67 2.46 2.00
N SER A 43 3.61 1.86 3.20
CA SER A 43 3.96 0.45 3.38
C SER A 43 3.02 -0.51 2.64
N ILE A 44 1.74 -0.12 2.48
CA ILE A 44 0.74 -0.88 1.72
C ILE A 44 0.57 -0.37 0.28
N ASN A 45 1.42 0.55 -0.16
CA ASN A 45 1.43 1.13 -1.51
C ASN A 45 2.88 1.32 -2.02
N PRO A 46 3.71 0.26 -2.06
CA PRO A 46 5.15 0.38 -2.36
C PRO A 46 5.45 0.86 -3.79
N ASN A 47 4.47 0.82 -4.69
CA ASN A 47 4.55 1.27 -6.08
C ASN A 47 4.17 2.75 -6.26
N ILE A 48 3.78 3.46 -5.20
CA ILE A 48 3.31 4.85 -5.31
C ILE A 48 4.47 5.84 -5.17
N ASN A 49 4.50 6.79 -6.10
CA ASN A 49 5.31 7.99 -6.01
C ASN A 49 4.41 9.19 -5.70
N CYS A 50 4.48 9.73 -4.48
CA CYS A 50 3.67 10.87 -4.06
C CYS A 50 3.94 12.18 -4.80
N ARG A 51 5.04 12.28 -5.56
CA ARG A 51 5.34 13.44 -6.42
C ARG A 51 4.70 13.33 -7.81
N SER A 52 4.21 12.15 -8.18
CA SER A 52 3.62 11.84 -9.48
C SER A 52 2.25 11.17 -9.30
N PHE A 53 1.51 11.66 -8.31
CA PHE A 53 0.18 11.21 -7.94
C PHE A 53 -0.85 11.75 -8.95
N PHE A 54 -1.80 10.92 -9.39
CA PHE A 54 -2.78 11.31 -10.41
C PHE A 54 -4.20 10.83 -10.07
N VAL A 55 -5.19 11.55 -10.60
CA VAL A 55 -6.62 11.23 -10.43
C VAL A 55 -6.94 9.87 -11.06
N GLY A 56 -7.70 9.04 -10.34
CA GLY A 56 -8.06 7.68 -10.74
C GLY A 56 -7.01 6.62 -10.40
N GLN A 57 -5.89 7.00 -9.79
CA GLN A 57 -4.91 6.03 -9.30
C GLN A 57 -5.52 5.19 -8.17
N TRP A 58 -5.39 3.85 -8.26
CA TRP A 58 -5.84 2.94 -7.21
C TRP A 58 -4.85 2.92 -6.04
N LEU A 59 -5.37 3.16 -4.84
CA LEU A 59 -4.63 3.26 -3.60
C LEU A 59 -5.16 2.22 -2.62
N CYS A 60 -4.29 1.42 -2.03
CA CYS A 60 -4.66 0.55 -0.93
C CYS A 60 -4.88 1.38 0.33
N ILE A 61 -6.05 1.24 0.95
CA ILE A 61 -6.43 1.97 2.18
C ILE A 61 -6.67 1.05 3.37
N ASP A 62 -6.70 -0.26 3.13
CA ASP A 62 -6.69 -1.30 4.15
C ASP A 62 -5.93 -2.50 3.58
N GLY A 63 -4.85 -2.90 4.24
CA GLY A 63 -4.00 -3.98 3.79
C GLY A 63 -2.89 -4.33 4.78
N ALA A 64 -2.23 -5.46 4.54
CA ALA A 64 -1.13 -5.94 5.36
C ALA A 64 -0.20 -6.85 4.55
N THR A 65 1.06 -6.93 4.97
CA THR A 65 2.00 -7.94 4.48
C THR A 65 1.78 -9.27 5.21
N LYS A 66 1.55 -10.36 4.47
CA LYS A 66 1.39 -11.73 4.99
C LYS A 66 2.56 -12.63 4.64
#